data_AF-A0A4R3MM62-F1
#
_entry.id   AF-A0A4R3MM62-F1
#
_cell.length_a   1.000
_cell.length_b   1.000
_cell.length_c   1.000
_cell.angle_alpha   90.00
_cell.angle_beta   90.00
_cell.angle_gamma   90.00
#
_symmetry.space_group_name_H-M   'P 1'
#
loop_
_entity.id
_entity.type
_entity.pdbx_description
1 polymer ?
#
loop_
_entity_poly.entity_id
_entity_poly.type
_entity_poly.pdbx_seq_one_letter_code
_entity_poly.pdbx_strand_id
1 'polypeptide(L)'
;MDYVINLIKEAALKKLVIFGTGRASDILSQYFNDNISYYLDNDIEKRGKYFKEKKIYTPEILTNENKENMTIIIASMYYDEISTQLENLGFVKEKNFWNGMVLYNAIVEMNYDKKSQQVIKLEYPVNPNYRYGYGKKPHQLIYNIINKCRSRYTELLSKFNVYEKKLLGISRIENRESMIEPFWENNYMSGLDAIALYSIVSIYKPRKYMEIGSGNSTKFVYRAIKDNDLKTKIISIDPYPRAEIDIICDEIYRIPVEDLDLDVFDDLDKGDILFVDNSHRCFTNSDVTVFFLEILPRLKKGVIVQIHDVYLPYDYPDAWRNRFYSEQYLLACYLLSGGDLFEIILPNALITQDNELVNIIDPIWKGFEEKGLSQKRGSSFWLIIN
;
A
#
# COMPACT_ATOMS: atom_id res chain seq x y z
N MET A 1 -9.70 21.93 -4.81
CA MET A 1 -9.45 22.87 -3.69
C MET A 1 -10.74 23.61 -3.33
N ASP A 2 -11.49 24.14 -4.30
CA ASP A 2 -12.75 24.87 -4.06
C ASP A 2 -13.83 24.06 -3.32
N TYR A 3 -13.96 22.76 -3.62
CA TYR A 3 -14.90 21.86 -2.92
C TYR A 3 -14.68 21.85 -1.40
N VAL A 4 -13.44 21.63 -0.97
CA VAL A 4 -13.07 21.53 0.45
C VAL A 4 -13.27 22.86 1.15
N ILE A 5 -12.92 23.97 0.49
CA ILE A 5 -13.12 25.32 1.03
C ILE A 5 -14.61 25.59 1.25
N ASN A 6 -15.47 25.23 0.29
CA ASN A 6 -16.92 25.43 0.41
C ASN A 6 -17.52 24.57 1.52
N LEU A 7 -17.14 23.30 1.62
CA LEU A 7 -17.56 22.42 2.70
C LEU A 7 -17.23 23.03 4.07
N ILE A 8 -15.98 23.47 4.27
CA ILE A 8 -15.54 24.06 5.55
C ILE A 8 -16.32 25.34 5.86
N LYS A 9 -16.56 26.20 4.86
CA LYS A 9 -17.36 27.42 5.03
C LYS A 9 -18.78 27.10 5.49
N GLU A 10 -19.45 26.17 4.83
CA GLU A 10 -20.81 25.75 5.17
C GLU A 10 -20.86 25.16 6.58
N ALA A 11 -19.92 24.26 6.91
CA ALA A 11 -19.79 23.65 8.23
C ALA A 11 -19.50 24.65 9.36
N ALA A 12 -18.93 25.82 9.05
CA ALA A 12 -18.66 26.89 10.00
C ALA A 12 -19.84 27.87 10.18
N LEU A 13 -20.68 28.05 9.14
CA LEU A 13 -21.77 29.02 9.13
C LEU A 13 -23.11 28.45 9.57
N LYS A 14 -23.29 27.13 9.46
CA LYS A 14 -24.56 26.44 9.70
C LYS A 14 -24.45 25.44 10.84
N LYS A 15 -25.60 24.96 11.30
CA LYS A 15 -25.69 23.85 12.24
C LYS A 15 -25.03 22.61 11.62
N LEU A 16 -23.91 22.15 12.19
CA LEU A 16 -23.17 21.02 11.68
C LEU A 16 -23.63 19.69 12.30
N VAL A 17 -23.88 18.71 11.44
CA VAL A 17 -24.16 17.31 11.79
C VAL A 17 -23.16 16.42 11.07
N ILE A 18 -22.64 15.40 11.74
CA ILE A 18 -21.78 14.39 11.09
C ILE A 18 -22.53 13.07 10.99
N PHE A 19 -22.59 12.50 9.79
CA PHE A 19 -23.24 11.23 9.52
C PHE A 19 -22.19 10.12 9.45
N GLY A 20 -22.23 9.21 10.42
CA GLY A 20 -21.28 8.15 10.69
C GLY A 20 -20.68 8.32 12.09
N THR A 21 -20.35 7.21 12.74
CA THR A 21 -19.63 7.19 14.04
C THR A 21 -18.34 6.36 13.98
N GLY A 22 -17.78 6.22 12.78
CA GLY A 22 -16.54 5.52 12.53
C GLY A 22 -15.30 6.40 12.65
N ARG A 23 -14.17 5.88 12.15
CA ARG A 23 -12.88 6.55 12.19
C ARG A 23 -12.86 7.89 11.46
N ALA A 24 -13.55 8.01 10.32
CA ALA A 24 -13.66 9.27 9.61
C ALA A 24 -14.30 10.36 10.48
N SER A 25 -15.39 10.03 11.17
CA SER A 25 -16.03 10.93 12.13
C SER A 25 -15.11 11.30 13.29
N ASP A 26 -14.34 10.35 13.83
CA ASP A 26 -13.39 10.61 14.91
C ASP A 26 -12.38 11.70 14.52
N ILE A 27 -11.75 11.55 13.35
CA ILE A 27 -10.76 12.51 12.85
C ILE A 27 -11.42 13.86 12.56
N LEU A 28 -12.53 13.89 11.81
CA LEU A 28 -13.20 15.15 11.46
C LEU A 28 -13.69 15.90 12.71
N SER A 29 -14.08 15.17 13.75
CA SER A 29 -14.53 15.77 15.01
C SER A 29 -13.44 16.58 15.71
N GLN A 30 -12.16 16.25 15.52
CA GLN A 30 -11.06 17.04 16.10
C GLN A 30 -10.97 18.46 15.51
N TYR A 31 -11.50 18.68 14.31
CA TYR A 31 -11.45 19.97 13.62
C TYR A 31 -12.72 20.78 13.78
N PHE A 32 -13.85 20.14 14.04
CA PHE A 32 -15.16 20.78 14.14
C PHE A 32 -15.81 20.66 15.53
N ASN A 33 -15.13 20.08 16.53
CA ASN A 33 -15.71 19.62 17.80
C ASN A 33 -16.76 20.56 18.40
N ASP A 34 -16.42 21.84 18.51
CA ASP A 34 -17.27 22.86 19.14
C ASP A 34 -18.53 23.20 18.33
N ASN A 35 -18.50 22.98 17.01
CA ASN A 35 -19.59 23.27 16.08
C ASN A 35 -20.51 22.07 15.80
N ILE A 36 -20.10 20.84 16.16
CA ILE A 36 -20.93 19.65 15.94
C ILE A 36 -22.11 19.65 16.90
N SER A 37 -23.31 19.60 16.34
CA SER A 37 -24.56 19.52 17.10
C SER A 37 -24.84 18.10 17.59
N TYR A 38 -24.75 17.11 16.70
CA TYR A 38 -24.94 15.69 17.00
C TYR A 38 -24.41 14.82 15.85
N TYR A 39 -24.36 13.51 16.10
CA TYR A 39 -23.99 12.51 15.10
C TYR A 39 -25.23 11.75 14.61
N LEU A 40 -25.16 11.26 13.37
CA LEU A 40 -26.13 10.33 12.79
C LEU A 40 -25.49 8.97 12.55
N ASP A 41 -26.25 7.90 12.77
CA ASP A 41 -25.86 6.56 12.38
C ASP A 41 -27.12 5.74 12.02
N ASN A 42 -27.03 4.89 11.01
CA ASN A 42 -28.13 4.00 10.62
C ASN A 42 -28.26 2.81 11.57
N ASP A 43 -27.24 2.53 12.38
CA ASP A 43 -27.29 1.50 13.42
C ASP A 43 -28.19 1.94 14.59
N ILE A 44 -29.35 1.28 14.70
CA ILE A 44 -30.34 1.58 15.73
C ILE A 44 -29.82 1.31 17.15
N GLU A 45 -28.87 0.39 17.31
CA GLU A 45 -28.24 0.07 18.59
C GLU A 45 -27.36 1.22 19.10
N LYS A 46 -26.94 2.14 18.21
CA LYS A 46 -26.18 3.33 18.59
C LYS A 46 -27.07 4.51 18.96
N ARG A 47 -28.36 4.46 18.64
CA ARG A 47 -29.31 5.55 18.92
C ARG A 47 -29.31 5.89 20.41
N GLY A 48 -29.13 7.18 20.71
CA GLY A 48 -29.14 7.70 22.07
C GLY A 48 -27.85 7.49 22.85
N LYS A 49 -26.89 6.71 22.33
CA LYS A 49 -25.52 6.66 22.86
C LYS A 49 -24.78 7.94 22.47
N TYR A 50 -23.58 8.10 23.01
CA TYR A 50 -22.71 9.23 22.74
C TYR A 50 -21.53 8.79 21.87
N PHE A 51 -21.18 9.63 20.90
CA PHE A 51 -19.90 9.57 20.20
C PHE A 51 -19.17 10.86 20.56
N LYS A 52 -17.97 10.74 21.14
CA LYS A 52 -17.34 11.85 21.87
C LYS A 52 -18.31 12.43 22.91
N GLU A 53 -18.60 13.72 22.85
CA GLU A 53 -19.44 14.42 23.81
C GLU A 53 -20.83 14.74 23.25
N LYS A 54 -21.17 14.24 22.06
CA LYS A 54 -22.46 14.51 21.41
C LYS A 54 -23.27 13.23 21.20
N LYS A 55 -24.58 13.39 21.22
CA LYS A 55 -25.52 12.28 21.10
C LYS A 55 -25.60 11.77 19.66
N ILE A 56 -25.84 10.47 19.51
CA ILE A 56 -26.06 9.81 18.23
C ILE A 56 -27.57 9.65 18.02
N TYR A 57 -28.05 10.03 16.84
CA TYR A 57 -29.44 9.83 16.42
C TYR A 57 -29.50 9.00 15.15
N THR A 58 -30.68 8.44 14.89
CA THR A 58 -31.00 7.86 13.59
C THR A 58 -31.52 8.96 12.64
N PRO A 59 -31.42 8.79 11.31
CA PRO A 59 -31.66 9.88 10.36
C PRO A 59 -33.08 10.43 10.34
N GLU A 60 -34.06 9.75 10.94
CA GLU A 60 -35.44 10.23 11.02
C GLU A 60 -35.54 11.56 11.78
N ILE A 61 -34.58 11.89 12.64
CA ILE A 61 -34.56 13.20 13.32
C ILE A 61 -34.48 14.37 12.33
N LEU A 62 -33.93 14.14 11.13
CA LEU A 62 -33.76 15.15 10.09
C LEU A 62 -35.08 15.69 9.53
N THR A 63 -36.19 14.96 9.67
CA THR A 63 -37.51 15.46 9.21
C THR A 63 -37.99 16.67 10.00
N ASN A 64 -37.45 16.87 11.20
CA ASN A 64 -37.81 17.98 12.09
C ASN A 64 -36.81 19.15 12.02
N GLU A 65 -35.80 19.08 11.15
CA GLU A 65 -34.74 20.07 11.05
C GLU A 65 -34.97 21.06 9.92
N ASN A 66 -34.48 22.29 10.10
CA ASN A 66 -34.48 23.28 9.03
C ASN A 66 -33.26 23.07 8.11
N LYS A 67 -33.51 22.48 6.94
CA LYS A 67 -32.49 22.13 5.93
C LYS A 67 -31.61 23.31 5.48
N GLU A 68 -32.17 24.52 5.41
CA GLU A 68 -31.43 25.70 4.91
C GLU A 68 -30.37 26.20 5.91
N ASN A 69 -30.55 25.90 7.21
CA ASN A 69 -29.65 26.33 8.27
C ASN A 69 -28.76 25.21 8.81
N MET A 70 -28.63 24.11 8.07
CA MET A 70 -27.79 22.98 8.48
C MET A 70 -26.88 22.46 7.38
N THR A 71 -25.79 21.85 7.81
CA THR A 71 -24.81 21.17 6.98
C THR A 71 -24.56 19.78 7.54
N ILE A 72 -24.66 18.76 6.69
CA ILE A 72 -24.36 17.37 7.03
C ILE A 72 -23.05 16.98 6.35
N ILE A 73 -22.08 16.52 7.12
CA ILE A 73 -20.87 15.90 6.59
C ILE A 73 -21.04 14.39 6.69
N ILE A 74 -21.07 13.69 5.55
CA ILE A 74 -21.09 12.23 5.53
C ILE A 74 -19.66 11.72 5.72
N ALA A 75 -19.39 11.16 6.90
CA ALA A 75 -18.12 10.63 7.34
C ALA A 75 -18.21 9.09 7.47
N SER A 76 -18.58 8.46 6.36
CA SER A 76 -18.87 7.03 6.29
C SER A 76 -18.42 6.48 4.94
N MET A 77 -17.92 5.23 4.95
CA MET A 77 -17.64 4.47 3.73
C MET A 77 -18.92 4.18 2.92
N TYR A 78 -20.08 4.18 3.57
CA TYR A 78 -21.40 4.05 2.92
C TYR A 78 -21.90 5.38 2.35
N TYR A 79 -21.00 6.19 1.79
CA TYR A 79 -21.32 7.55 1.33
C TYR A 79 -22.46 7.55 0.32
N ASP A 80 -22.45 6.66 -0.67
CA ASP A 80 -23.45 6.66 -1.74
C ASP A 80 -24.85 6.29 -1.22
N GLU A 81 -24.95 5.27 -0.37
CA GLU A 81 -26.22 4.87 0.26
C GLU A 81 -26.81 6.00 1.12
N ILE A 82 -25.97 6.62 1.95
CA ILE A 82 -26.36 7.73 2.82
C ILE A 82 -26.71 8.98 1.98
N SER A 83 -25.98 9.23 0.89
CA SER A 83 -26.27 10.31 -0.06
C SER A 83 -27.67 10.16 -0.64
N THR A 84 -28.00 8.97 -1.15
CA THR A 84 -29.34 8.67 -1.68
C THR A 84 -30.41 8.78 -0.58
N GLN A 85 -30.13 8.32 0.64
CA GLN A 85 -31.04 8.47 1.78
C GLN A 85 -31.34 9.95 2.08
N LEU A 86 -30.32 10.81 2.09
CA LEU A 86 -30.48 12.25 2.34
C LEU A 86 -31.20 12.96 1.19
N GLU A 87 -30.93 12.59 -0.06
CA GLU A 87 -31.64 13.10 -1.24
C GLU A 87 -33.13 12.74 -1.20
N ASN A 88 -33.47 11.51 -0.79
CA ASN A 88 -34.86 11.08 -0.59
C ASN A 88 -35.56 11.84 0.55
N LEU A 89 -34.81 12.25 1.56
CA LEU A 89 -35.28 13.16 2.61
C LEU A 89 -35.36 14.63 2.15
N GLY A 90 -34.98 14.91 0.90
CA GLY A 90 -35.03 16.21 0.25
C GLY A 90 -33.89 17.15 0.64
N PHE A 91 -32.73 16.61 0.99
CA PHE A 91 -31.48 17.36 1.13
C PHE A 91 -30.74 17.39 -0.21
N VAL A 92 -29.99 18.46 -0.47
CA VAL A 92 -29.27 18.65 -1.73
C VAL A 92 -27.76 18.50 -1.51
N LYS A 93 -27.11 17.68 -2.34
CA LYS A 93 -25.67 17.48 -2.33
C LYS A 93 -24.93 18.79 -2.64
N GLU A 94 -23.83 19.05 -1.94
CA GLU A 94 -23.01 20.27 -2.06
C GLU A 94 -23.76 21.57 -1.72
N LYS A 95 -24.90 21.44 -1.03
CA LYS A 95 -25.66 22.55 -0.43
C LYS A 95 -25.97 22.26 1.03
N ASN A 96 -26.69 21.16 1.27
CA ASN A 96 -27.08 20.73 2.61
C ASN A 96 -26.19 19.60 3.14
N PHE A 97 -25.64 18.76 2.26
CA PHE A 97 -24.74 17.69 2.68
C PHE A 97 -23.53 17.52 1.76
N TRP A 98 -22.43 17.03 2.33
CA TRP A 98 -21.12 16.98 1.69
C TRP A 98 -20.42 15.64 1.94
N ASN A 99 -19.55 15.25 1.00
CA ASN A 99 -18.70 14.08 1.16
C ASN A 99 -17.53 14.41 2.10
N GLY A 100 -17.66 13.98 3.36
CA GLY A 100 -16.64 14.14 4.38
C GLY A 100 -15.40 13.30 4.15
N MET A 101 -15.48 12.24 3.35
CA MET A 101 -14.31 11.40 3.04
C MET A 101 -13.24 12.15 2.26
N VAL A 102 -13.63 13.13 1.43
CA VAL A 102 -12.69 14.01 0.73
C VAL A 102 -11.88 14.84 1.73
N LEU A 103 -12.54 15.38 2.75
CA LEU A 103 -11.89 16.15 3.81
C LEU A 103 -11.08 15.24 4.74
N TYR A 104 -11.58 14.05 5.07
CA TYR A 104 -10.86 13.04 5.84
C TYR A 104 -9.56 12.65 5.17
N ASN A 105 -9.58 12.32 3.86
CA ASN A 105 -8.38 11.94 3.12
C ASN A 105 -7.36 13.08 3.12
N ALA A 106 -7.80 14.31 2.84
CA ALA A 106 -6.92 15.48 2.88
C ALA A 106 -6.32 15.69 4.28
N ILE A 107 -7.11 15.50 5.34
CA ILE A 107 -6.64 15.63 6.72
C ILE A 107 -5.70 14.48 7.10
N VAL A 108 -5.98 13.25 6.70
CA VAL A 108 -5.11 12.09 6.96
C VAL A 108 -3.78 12.27 6.25
N GLU A 109 -3.78 12.71 4.99
CA GLU A 109 -2.58 13.11 4.26
C GLU A 109 -1.81 14.21 5.01
N MET A 110 -2.50 15.24 5.51
CA MET A 110 -1.87 16.34 6.28
C MET A 110 -1.44 15.95 7.70
N ASN A 111 -2.10 14.99 8.35
CA ASN A 111 -1.81 14.56 9.73
C ASN A 111 -0.74 13.49 9.80
N TYR A 112 -0.61 12.66 8.75
CA TYR A 112 0.61 11.88 8.50
C TYR A 112 1.85 12.80 8.54
N ASP A 113 1.66 14.07 8.15
CA ASP A 113 2.70 15.09 8.06
C ASP A 113 2.93 15.93 9.33
N LYS A 114 2.10 15.85 10.39
CA LYS A 114 2.19 16.88 11.48
C LYS A 114 2.31 16.42 12.93
N LYS A 115 1.92 15.20 13.32
CA LYS A 115 1.99 14.79 14.74
C LYS A 115 3.21 13.95 15.13
N SER A 116 4.05 13.54 14.19
CA SER A 116 5.21 12.67 14.45
C SER A 116 6.46 12.97 13.61
N GLN A 117 6.48 14.05 12.82
CA GLN A 117 7.65 14.34 12.00
C GLN A 117 8.86 14.70 12.86
N GLN A 118 9.86 13.82 12.84
CA GLN A 118 11.18 14.08 13.37
C GLN A 118 12.01 14.78 12.29
N VAL A 119 12.62 15.91 12.65
CA VAL A 119 13.53 16.63 11.76
C VAL A 119 14.96 16.15 12.03
N ILE A 120 15.59 15.55 11.03
CA ILE A 120 17.02 15.26 11.05
C ILE A 120 17.75 16.48 10.52
N LYS A 121 18.43 17.21 11.40
CA LYS A 121 19.31 18.29 10.99
C LYS A 121 20.69 17.71 10.65
N LEU A 122 21.00 17.67 9.36
CA LEU A 122 22.32 17.25 8.89
C LEU A 122 23.34 18.37 9.16
N GLU A 123 24.51 18.00 9.69
CA GLU A 123 25.64 18.94 9.87
C GLU A 123 26.17 19.45 8.53
N TYR A 124 26.12 18.59 7.51
CA TYR A 124 26.54 18.90 6.15
C TYR A 124 25.38 18.68 5.18
N PRO A 125 25.11 19.64 4.26
CA PRO A 125 24.05 19.46 3.29
C PRO A 125 24.38 18.31 2.33
N VAL A 126 23.41 17.41 2.15
CA VAL A 126 23.48 16.35 1.15
C VAL A 126 22.75 16.83 -0.10
N ASN A 127 23.41 16.75 -1.26
CA ASN A 127 22.76 16.94 -2.56
C ASN A 127 22.40 15.55 -3.13
N PRO A 128 21.14 15.09 -2.97
CA PRO A 128 20.76 13.78 -3.48
C PRO A 128 20.77 13.82 -5.00
N ASN A 129 21.70 13.11 -5.63
CA ASN A 129 21.80 12.97 -7.08
C ASN A 129 22.24 11.56 -7.42
N TYR A 130 21.65 10.96 -8.46
CA TYR A 130 21.99 9.62 -8.89
C TYR A 130 23.38 9.61 -9.55
N ARG A 131 24.21 8.65 -9.14
CA ARG A 131 25.52 8.34 -9.70
C ARG A 131 25.42 7.30 -10.81
N TYR A 132 24.48 6.36 -10.68
CA TYR A 132 24.32 5.21 -11.58
C TYR A 132 22.91 5.17 -12.19
N GLY A 133 22.80 4.85 -13.48
CA GLY A 133 21.53 4.81 -14.23
C GLY A 133 21.07 6.15 -14.82
N TYR A 134 19.87 6.15 -15.43
CA TYR A 134 19.18 7.33 -15.99
C TYR A 134 20.05 8.20 -16.92
N GLY A 135 20.61 7.57 -17.95
CA GLY A 135 21.56 8.18 -18.89
C GLY A 135 23.04 7.99 -18.49
N LYS A 136 23.31 7.43 -17.31
CA LYS A 136 24.64 6.97 -16.89
C LYS A 136 24.70 5.44 -16.86
N LYS A 137 25.91 4.89 -16.79
CA LYS A 137 26.14 3.45 -16.63
C LYS A 137 25.61 2.96 -15.26
N PRO A 138 25.17 1.69 -15.14
CA PRO A 138 24.92 1.06 -13.84
C PRO A 138 26.19 0.97 -13.02
N HIS A 139 26.06 0.67 -11.73
CA HIS A 139 27.21 0.30 -10.91
C HIS A 139 27.77 -1.05 -11.39
N GLN A 140 28.94 -1.04 -12.05
CA GLN A 140 29.42 -2.20 -12.82
C GLN A 140 29.62 -3.48 -11.98
N LEU A 141 30.17 -3.39 -10.77
CA LEU A 141 30.40 -4.57 -9.92
C LEU A 141 29.07 -5.21 -9.49
N ILE A 142 28.13 -4.41 -8.98
CA ILE A 142 26.78 -4.85 -8.62
C ILE A 142 26.05 -5.42 -9.84
N TYR A 143 26.12 -4.74 -10.99
CA TYR A 143 25.55 -5.25 -12.24
C TYR A 143 26.10 -6.64 -12.58
N ASN A 144 27.42 -6.84 -12.49
CA ASN A 144 28.03 -8.14 -12.77
C ASN A 144 27.57 -9.22 -11.77
N ILE A 145 27.41 -8.88 -10.49
CA ILE A 145 26.90 -9.82 -9.47
C ILE A 145 25.46 -10.23 -9.80
N ILE A 146 24.57 -9.25 -10.01
CA ILE A 146 23.16 -9.50 -10.31
C ILE A 146 23.01 -10.23 -11.64
N ASN A 147 23.72 -9.81 -12.69
CA ASN A 147 23.56 -10.36 -14.04
C ASN A 147 24.12 -11.79 -14.18
N LYS A 148 24.94 -12.29 -13.23
CA LYS A 148 25.38 -13.70 -13.22
C LYS A 148 24.21 -14.68 -13.16
N CYS A 149 23.09 -14.28 -12.55
CA CYS A 149 21.90 -15.12 -12.41
C CYS A 149 20.87 -14.93 -13.56
N ARG A 150 21.26 -14.31 -14.69
CA ARG A 150 20.35 -13.97 -15.81
C ARG A 150 19.51 -15.13 -16.31
N SER A 151 20.10 -16.33 -16.44
CA SER A 151 19.37 -17.52 -16.91
C SER A 151 18.19 -17.88 -16.02
N ARG A 152 18.32 -17.69 -14.70
CA ARG A 152 17.24 -17.89 -13.73
C ARG A 152 16.11 -16.90 -13.94
N TYR A 153 16.44 -15.63 -14.22
CA TYR A 153 15.43 -14.60 -14.50
C TYR A 153 14.64 -14.97 -15.74
N THR A 154 15.32 -15.39 -16.80
CA THR A 154 14.70 -15.84 -18.05
C THR A 154 13.76 -17.03 -17.83
N GLU A 155 14.20 -18.04 -17.07
CA GLU A 155 13.38 -19.22 -16.77
C GLU A 155 12.12 -18.83 -15.97
N LEU A 156 12.27 -17.98 -14.96
CA LEU A 156 11.17 -17.56 -14.11
C LEU A 156 10.17 -16.66 -14.87
N LEU A 157 10.65 -15.67 -15.62
CA LEU A 157 9.81 -14.79 -16.44
C LEU A 157 9.01 -15.58 -17.48
N SER A 158 9.62 -16.60 -18.09
CA SER A 158 8.92 -17.45 -19.07
C SER A 158 7.71 -18.16 -18.48
N LYS A 159 7.75 -18.51 -17.18
CA LYS A 159 6.63 -19.13 -16.45
C LYS A 159 5.49 -18.15 -16.19
N PHE A 160 5.74 -16.83 -16.19
CA PHE A 160 4.70 -15.83 -15.89
C PHE A 160 3.62 -15.79 -16.99
N ASN A 161 3.98 -16.06 -18.25
CA ASN A 161 3.04 -16.08 -19.37
C ASN A 161 1.88 -17.08 -19.19
N VAL A 162 2.04 -18.11 -18.35
CA VAL A 162 0.95 -19.05 -18.02
C VAL A 162 -0.23 -18.32 -17.34
N TYR A 163 0.03 -17.21 -16.66
CA TYR A 163 -0.97 -16.45 -15.92
C TYR A 163 -1.54 -15.26 -16.69
N GLU A 164 -1.17 -15.06 -17.96
CA GLU A 164 -1.57 -13.94 -18.81
C GLU A 164 -3.08 -13.65 -18.72
N LYS A 165 -3.92 -14.65 -18.99
CA LYS A 165 -5.38 -14.48 -18.98
C LYS A 165 -5.92 -14.04 -17.61
N LYS A 166 -5.35 -14.55 -16.51
CA LYS A 166 -5.79 -14.22 -15.15
C LYS A 166 -5.37 -12.81 -14.77
N LEU A 167 -4.13 -12.43 -15.08
CA LEU A 167 -3.61 -11.07 -14.90
C LEU A 167 -4.39 -10.05 -15.71
N LEU A 168 -4.73 -10.36 -16.97
CA LEU A 168 -5.61 -9.54 -17.79
C LEU A 168 -7.03 -9.43 -17.21
N GLY A 169 -7.48 -10.39 -16.41
CA GLY A 169 -8.77 -10.35 -15.74
C GLY A 169 -8.87 -9.31 -14.61
N ILE A 170 -7.74 -8.81 -14.11
CA ILE A 170 -7.71 -7.80 -13.04
C ILE A 170 -8.11 -6.44 -13.61
N SER A 171 -8.97 -5.73 -12.88
CA SER A 171 -9.48 -4.42 -13.26
C SER A 171 -8.36 -3.38 -13.40
N ARG A 172 -8.50 -2.50 -14.39
CA ARG A 172 -7.56 -1.39 -14.60
C ARG A 172 -7.64 -0.37 -13.45
N ILE A 173 -8.86 0.05 -13.11
CA ILE A 173 -9.15 0.98 -12.02
C ILE A 173 -9.81 0.26 -10.84
N GLU A 174 -9.85 0.92 -9.70
CA GLU A 174 -10.51 0.43 -8.50
C GLU A 174 -11.98 0.10 -8.74
N ASN A 175 -12.40 -1.09 -8.27
CA ASN A 175 -13.82 -1.42 -8.15
C ASN A 175 -14.32 -0.97 -6.77
N ARG A 176 -15.09 0.12 -6.72
CA ARG A 176 -15.60 0.69 -5.46
C ARG A 176 -16.58 -0.22 -4.72
N GLU A 177 -17.17 -1.20 -5.40
CA GLU A 177 -18.07 -2.18 -4.79
C GLU A 177 -17.31 -3.34 -4.13
N SER A 178 -16.00 -3.47 -4.37
CA SER A 178 -15.18 -4.55 -3.81
C SER A 178 -13.94 -4.02 -3.10
N MET A 179 -13.90 -4.24 -1.79
CA MET A 179 -12.75 -3.84 -0.97
C MET A 179 -11.54 -4.75 -1.16
N ILE A 180 -11.73 -5.97 -1.69
CA ILE A 180 -10.71 -7.03 -1.69
C ILE A 180 -10.03 -7.25 -3.05
N GLU A 181 -10.60 -6.73 -4.12
CA GLU A 181 -10.06 -6.92 -5.47
C GLU A 181 -8.87 -5.98 -5.73
N PRO A 182 -7.76 -6.48 -6.29
CA PRO A 182 -6.68 -5.63 -6.76
C PRO A 182 -7.08 -4.88 -8.03
N PHE A 183 -6.31 -3.83 -8.34
CA PHE A 183 -6.43 -3.08 -9.58
C PHE A 183 -5.07 -2.51 -9.99
N TRP A 184 -4.87 -2.26 -11.27
CA TRP A 184 -3.57 -1.88 -11.82
C TRP A 184 -3.16 -0.43 -11.55
N GLU A 185 -4.04 0.55 -11.73
CA GLU A 185 -3.74 1.98 -11.56
C GLU A 185 -3.83 2.44 -10.09
N ASN A 186 -3.14 1.73 -9.19
CA ASN A 186 -3.19 1.99 -7.74
C ASN A 186 -2.06 2.90 -7.21
N ASN A 187 -1.10 3.33 -8.03
CA ASN A 187 0.07 4.17 -7.67
C ASN A 187 1.07 3.57 -6.66
N TYR A 188 0.78 2.43 -6.03
CA TYR A 188 1.65 1.78 -5.05
C TYR A 188 2.45 0.63 -5.66
N MET A 189 1.81 -0.22 -6.46
CA MET A 189 2.45 -1.36 -7.13
C MET A 189 2.63 -1.08 -8.62
N SER A 190 3.86 -1.21 -9.09
CA SER A 190 4.15 -1.14 -10.51
C SER A 190 3.70 -2.42 -11.25
N GLY A 191 3.49 -2.33 -12.57
CA GLY A 191 2.98 -3.46 -13.34
C GLY A 191 3.88 -4.70 -13.31
N LEU A 192 5.20 -4.58 -13.48
CA LEU A 192 6.10 -5.74 -13.42
C LEU A 192 6.18 -6.32 -12.00
N ASP A 193 6.11 -5.49 -10.96
CA ASP A 193 6.13 -5.98 -9.57
C ASP A 193 4.85 -6.73 -9.21
N ALA A 194 3.69 -6.23 -9.60
CA ALA A 194 2.43 -6.91 -9.38
C ALA A 194 2.31 -8.22 -10.19
N ILE A 195 2.79 -8.25 -11.44
CA ILE A 195 2.89 -9.49 -12.22
C ILE A 195 3.82 -10.50 -11.54
N ALA A 196 5.00 -10.05 -11.09
CA ALA A 196 5.96 -10.91 -10.42
C ALA A 196 5.40 -11.46 -9.11
N LEU A 197 4.80 -10.62 -8.27
CA LEU A 197 4.18 -11.02 -7.00
C LEU A 197 3.09 -12.07 -7.21
N TYR A 198 2.13 -11.79 -8.10
CA TYR A 198 1.05 -12.71 -8.44
C TYR A 198 1.60 -14.05 -8.94
N SER A 199 2.55 -13.99 -9.87
CA SER A 199 3.08 -15.19 -10.54
C SER A 199 3.95 -16.03 -9.61
N ILE A 200 4.81 -15.41 -8.80
CA ILE A 200 5.67 -16.11 -7.84
C ILE A 200 4.82 -16.81 -6.77
N VAL A 201 3.80 -16.15 -6.21
CA VAL A 201 2.85 -16.81 -5.31
C VAL A 201 2.19 -18.02 -5.98
N SER A 202 1.76 -17.85 -7.24
CA SER A 202 1.10 -18.92 -8.01
C SER A 202 2.02 -20.10 -8.36
N ILE A 203 3.33 -19.84 -8.56
CA ILE A 203 4.34 -20.84 -8.93
C ILE A 203 4.80 -21.61 -7.69
N TYR A 204 5.18 -20.90 -6.64
CA TYR A 204 5.78 -21.49 -5.45
C TYR A 204 4.74 -22.01 -4.45
N LYS A 205 3.51 -21.50 -4.51
CA LYS A 205 2.37 -21.94 -3.69
C LYS A 205 2.74 -21.98 -2.21
N PRO A 206 3.20 -20.85 -1.64
CA PRO A 206 3.68 -20.82 -0.27
C PRO A 206 2.60 -21.30 0.69
N ARG A 207 2.99 -21.94 1.79
CA ARG A 207 2.06 -22.20 2.89
C ARG A 207 1.73 -20.87 3.57
N LYS A 208 2.72 -20.00 3.74
CA LYS A 208 2.59 -18.65 4.33
C LYS A 208 3.15 -17.58 3.42
N TYR A 209 2.35 -16.53 3.21
CA TYR A 209 2.79 -15.24 2.70
C TYR A 209 2.73 -14.24 3.86
N MET A 210 3.89 -13.75 4.28
CA MET A 210 4.02 -12.75 5.35
C MET A 210 4.48 -11.44 4.74
N GLU A 211 3.86 -10.33 5.14
CA GLU A 211 4.09 -9.02 4.55
C GLU A 211 4.34 -7.97 5.62
N ILE A 212 5.51 -7.33 5.56
CA ILE A 212 5.85 -6.13 6.32
C ILE A 212 5.51 -4.92 5.45
N GLY A 213 4.57 -4.09 5.90
CA GLY A 213 4.02 -2.98 5.11
C GLY A 213 2.95 -3.47 4.13
N SER A 214 1.73 -3.65 4.61
CA SER A 214 0.63 -4.29 3.86
C SER A 214 -0.29 -3.28 3.17
N GLY A 215 -0.96 -3.72 2.10
CA GLY A 215 -1.89 -2.84 1.36
C GLY A 215 -2.33 -3.40 0.01
N ASN A 216 -2.10 -2.64 -1.07
CA ASN A 216 -2.58 -3.05 -2.40
C ASN A 216 -1.88 -4.30 -2.93
N SER A 217 -0.61 -4.51 -2.60
CA SER A 217 0.16 -5.75 -2.81
C SER A 217 -0.57 -6.97 -2.24
N THR A 218 -1.09 -6.88 -1.01
CA THR A 218 -1.84 -7.95 -0.35
C THR A 218 -3.05 -8.42 -1.18
N LYS A 219 -3.75 -7.49 -1.86
CA LYS A 219 -4.89 -7.82 -2.73
C LYS A 219 -4.47 -8.61 -3.97
N PHE A 220 -3.29 -8.34 -4.53
CA PHE A 220 -2.75 -9.15 -5.65
C PHE A 220 -2.43 -10.58 -5.20
N VAL A 221 -1.91 -10.75 -3.98
CA VAL A 221 -1.64 -12.08 -3.40
C VAL A 221 -2.94 -12.82 -3.16
N TYR A 222 -3.93 -12.17 -2.53
CA TYR A 222 -5.25 -12.75 -2.32
C TYR A 222 -5.91 -13.17 -3.65
N ARG A 223 -5.78 -12.34 -4.68
CA ARG A 223 -6.23 -12.68 -6.03
C ARG A 223 -5.53 -13.91 -6.60
N ALA A 224 -4.20 -14.01 -6.47
CA ALA A 224 -3.43 -15.18 -6.89
C ALA A 224 -3.88 -16.46 -6.16
N ILE A 225 -4.17 -16.36 -4.86
CA ILE A 225 -4.69 -17.46 -4.05
C ILE A 225 -6.04 -17.94 -4.58
N LYS A 226 -6.98 -17.01 -4.80
CA LYS A 226 -8.32 -17.35 -5.30
C LYS A 226 -8.29 -17.94 -6.70
N ASP A 227 -7.56 -17.30 -7.61
CA ASP A 227 -7.51 -17.76 -9.00
C ASP A 227 -6.86 -19.14 -9.14
N ASN A 228 -6.00 -19.56 -8.20
CA ASN A 228 -5.25 -20.82 -8.27
C ASN A 228 -5.62 -21.84 -7.17
N ASP A 229 -6.68 -21.58 -6.41
CA ASP A 229 -7.17 -22.44 -5.31
C ASP A 229 -6.05 -22.84 -4.32
N LEU A 230 -5.26 -21.84 -3.89
CA LEU A 230 -4.14 -22.06 -2.99
C LEU A 230 -4.62 -22.13 -1.53
N LYS A 231 -3.91 -22.91 -0.71
CA LYS A 231 -4.10 -22.96 0.75
C LYS A 231 -3.19 -21.99 1.51
N THR A 232 -2.62 -21.03 0.79
CA THR A 232 -1.69 -20.03 1.34
C THR A 232 -2.41 -19.18 2.38
N LYS A 233 -1.78 -19.00 3.54
CA LYS A 233 -2.22 -18.04 4.56
C LYS A 233 -1.55 -16.69 4.35
N ILE A 234 -2.30 -15.61 4.52
CA ILE A 234 -1.80 -14.24 4.48
C ILE A 234 -1.59 -13.72 5.91
N ILE A 235 -0.39 -13.24 6.20
CA ILE A 235 0.00 -12.66 7.47
C ILE A 235 0.42 -11.21 7.24
N SER A 236 -0.29 -10.27 7.85
CA SER A 236 -0.03 -8.83 7.71
C SER A 236 0.67 -8.28 8.94
N ILE A 237 1.84 -7.67 8.75
CA ILE A 237 2.60 -6.93 9.76
C ILE A 237 2.68 -5.48 9.30
N ASP A 238 1.79 -4.65 9.83
CA ASP A 238 1.74 -3.23 9.49
C ASP A 238 0.96 -2.50 10.59
N PRO A 239 1.51 -1.47 11.25
CA PRO A 239 0.77 -0.71 12.25
C PRO A 239 -0.47 -0.02 11.67
N TYR A 240 -0.42 0.42 10.41
CA TYR A 240 -1.43 1.27 9.79
C TYR A 240 -1.46 1.09 8.25
N PRO A 241 -1.97 -0.07 7.74
CA PRO A 241 -1.98 -0.36 6.32
C PRO A 241 -2.76 0.69 5.52
N ARG A 242 -2.32 0.95 4.28
CA ARG A 242 -2.89 2.00 3.41
C ARG A 242 -4.17 1.58 2.68
N ALA A 243 -4.59 0.33 2.85
CA ALA A 243 -5.83 -0.22 2.33
C ALA A 243 -6.47 -1.12 3.39
N GLU A 244 -7.81 -1.21 3.39
CA GLU A 244 -8.56 -2.12 4.26
C GLU A 244 -8.37 -3.57 3.79
N ILE A 245 -7.40 -4.27 4.39
CA ILE A 245 -6.97 -5.62 3.99
C ILE A 245 -7.16 -6.68 5.09
N ASP A 246 -7.63 -6.28 6.27
CA ASP A 246 -7.80 -7.19 7.41
C ASP A 246 -8.73 -8.36 7.08
N ILE A 247 -9.78 -8.13 6.29
CA ILE A 247 -10.74 -9.17 5.88
C ILE A 247 -10.14 -10.28 5.00
N ILE A 248 -8.99 -10.03 4.36
CA ILE A 248 -8.29 -11.00 3.51
C ILE A 248 -7.05 -11.60 4.19
N CYS A 249 -6.76 -11.23 5.44
CA CYS A 249 -5.62 -11.75 6.19
C CYS A 249 -6.06 -12.83 7.19
N ASP A 250 -5.25 -13.88 7.33
CA ASP A 250 -5.45 -14.95 8.31
C ASP A 250 -4.88 -14.59 9.68
N GLU A 251 -3.77 -13.83 9.71
CA GLU A 251 -3.13 -13.33 10.92
C GLU A 251 -2.72 -11.87 10.75
N ILE A 252 -2.86 -11.07 11.80
CA ILE A 252 -2.73 -9.60 11.75
C ILE A 252 -1.92 -9.10 12.95
N TYR A 253 -0.85 -8.37 12.67
CA TYR A 253 0.00 -7.66 13.64
C TYR A 253 -0.03 -6.17 13.31
N ARG A 254 -0.83 -5.40 14.07
CA ARG A 254 -0.97 -3.93 13.92
C ARG A 254 0.03 -3.19 14.82
N ILE A 255 1.31 -3.45 14.58
CA ILE A 255 2.45 -2.93 15.34
C ILE A 255 3.64 -2.68 14.38
N PRO A 256 4.52 -1.68 14.63
CA PRO A 256 5.79 -1.58 13.91
C PRO A 256 6.61 -2.87 14.06
N VAL A 257 7.30 -3.29 13.01
CA VAL A 257 8.03 -4.56 13.02
C VAL A 257 9.22 -4.53 13.98
N GLU A 258 9.82 -3.34 14.18
CA GLU A 258 10.89 -3.12 15.15
C GLU A 258 10.44 -3.28 16.61
N ASP A 259 9.13 -3.23 16.89
CA ASP A 259 8.55 -3.45 18.21
C ASP A 259 7.93 -4.86 18.36
N LEU A 260 7.93 -5.66 17.29
CA LEU A 260 7.34 -7.00 17.26
C LEU A 260 8.32 -8.04 17.80
N ASP A 261 7.81 -9.06 18.49
CA ASP A 261 8.61 -10.24 18.82
C ASP A 261 8.96 -11.00 17.53
N LEU A 262 10.25 -11.00 17.19
CA LEU A 262 10.77 -11.49 15.91
C LEU A 262 10.71 -13.03 15.79
N ASP A 263 10.35 -13.77 16.84
CA ASP A 263 10.15 -15.22 16.80
C ASP A 263 9.04 -15.64 15.81
N VAL A 264 8.14 -14.72 15.44
CA VAL A 264 7.13 -14.96 14.39
C VAL A 264 7.77 -15.31 13.04
N PHE A 265 8.97 -14.81 12.75
CA PHE A 265 9.67 -15.07 11.48
C PHE A 265 10.28 -16.47 11.43
N ASP A 266 10.50 -17.13 12.58
CA ASP A 266 11.04 -18.48 12.64
C ASP A 266 10.04 -19.54 12.13
N ASP A 267 8.75 -19.21 12.03
CA ASP A 267 7.73 -20.08 11.43
C ASP A 267 7.80 -20.09 9.89
N LEU A 268 8.51 -19.16 9.24
CA LEU A 268 8.67 -19.21 7.77
C LEU A 268 9.59 -20.38 7.38
N ASP A 269 9.07 -21.30 6.57
CA ASP A 269 9.80 -22.48 6.09
C ASP A 269 10.10 -22.39 4.59
N LYS A 270 10.85 -23.36 4.08
CA LYS A 270 11.19 -23.45 2.65
C LYS A 270 9.96 -23.30 1.76
N GLY A 271 10.02 -22.34 0.83
CA GLY A 271 8.96 -22.03 -0.12
C GLY A 271 7.93 -21.01 0.38
N ASP A 272 7.93 -20.67 1.67
CA ASP A 272 7.15 -19.54 2.19
C ASP A 272 7.76 -18.21 1.74
N ILE A 273 6.92 -17.17 1.70
CA ILE A 273 7.29 -15.85 1.18
C ILE A 273 7.25 -14.83 2.31
N LEU A 274 8.33 -14.05 2.43
CA LEU A 274 8.37 -12.79 3.16
C LEU A 274 8.44 -11.62 2.17
N PHE A 275 7.47 -10.73 2.19
CA PHE A 275 7.43 -9.49 1.42
C PHE A 275 7.77 -8.31 2.34
N VAL A 276 8.68 -7.44 1.92
CA VAL A 276 9.21 -6.36 2.74
C VAL A 276 9.09 -5.03 2.00
N ASP A 277 8.09 -4.24 2.39
CA ASP A 277 7.83 -2.88 1.93
C ASP A 277 7.76 -1.93 3.13
N ASN A 278 8.93 -1.75 3.74
CA ASN A 278 9.09 -1.06 5.00
C ASN A 278 9.24 0.47 4.81
N SER A 279 9.77 1.20 5.79
CA SER A 279 9.91 2.66 5.73
C SER A 279 10.98 3.15 4.74
N HIS A 280 11.79 2.25 4.16
CA HIS A 280 12.89 2.53 3.24
C HIS A 280 14.02 3.41 3.81
N ARG A 281 14.02 3.68 5.12
CA ARG A 281 15.08 4.48 5.76
C ARG A 281 15.77 3.71 6.88
N CYS A 282 17.08 3.53 6.72
CA CYS A 282 17.95 2.90 7.72
C CYS A 282 18.33 3.95 8.78
N PHE A 283 17.80 3.76 10.00
CA PHE A 283 18.18 4.51 11.19
C PHE A 283 18.35 3.54 12.36
N THR A 284 18.91 4.02 13.47
CA THR A 284 18.87 3.25 14.73
C THR A 284 17.42 2.90 15.05
N ASN A 285 17.15 1.61 15.27
CA ASN A 285 15.81 1.11 15.59
C ASN A 285 14.73 1.44 14.54
N SER A 286 15.08 1.38 13.24
CA SER A 286 14.07 1.38 12.17
C SER A 286 13.81 -0.03 11.65
N ASP A 287 12.62 -0.25 11.11
CA ASP A 287 12.22 -1.46 10.40
C ASP A 287 13.24 -1.96 9.36
N VAL A 288 13.87 -1.08 8.58
CA VAL A 288 14.96 -1.42 7.65
C VAL A 288 16.14 -2.03 8.39
N THR A 289 16.57 -1.40 9.48
CA THR A 289 17.72 -1.85 10.26
C THR A 289 17.44 -3.21 10.90
N VAL A 290 16.26 -3.37 11.51
CA VAL A 290 15.81 -4.63 12.12
C VAL A 290 15.70 -5.73 11.06
N PHE A 291 15.15 -5.43 9.88
CA PHE A 291 15.08 -6.40 8.80
C PHE A 291 16.45 -6.92 8.39
N PHE A 292 17.40 -6.04 8.09
CA PHE A 292 18.71 -6.47 7.60
C PHE A 292 19.59 -7.11 8.67
N LEU A 293 19.53 -6.65 9.92
CA LEU A 293 20.43 -7.10 10.98
C LEU A 293 19.88 -8.27 11.80
N GLU A 294 18.56 -8.42 11.88
CA GLU A 294 17.93 -9.39 12.78
C GLU A 294 17.02 -10.36 12.03
N ILE A 295 16.13 -9.89 11.15
CA ILE A 295 15.16 -10.77 10.47
C ILE A 295 15.82 -11.60 9.36
N LEU A 296 16.43 -10.94 8.37
CA LEU A 296 17.03 -11.57 7.20
C LEU A 296 18.02 -12.72 7.56
N PRO A 297 18.96 -12.56 8.51
CA PRO A 297 19.87 -13.65 8.89
C PRO A 297 19.21 -14.79 9.68
N ARG A 298 18.00 -14.60 10.25
CA ARG A 298 17.25 -15.65 10.96
C ARG A 298 16.47 -16.58 10.02
N LEU A 299 16.12 -16.10 8.82
CA LEU A 299 15.25 -16.84 7.92
C LEU A 299 15.84 -18.20 7.54
N LYS A 300 14.98 -19.23 7.50
CA LYS A 300 15.40 -20.59 7.14
C LYS A 300 15.75 -20.68 5.66
N LYS A 301 16.64 -21.62 5.35
CA LYS A 301 16.98 -22.01 3.97
C LYS A 301 15.73 -22.25 3.13
N GLY A 302 15.69 -21.61 1.97
CA GLY A 302 14.63 -21.75 0.98
C GLY A 302 13.41 -20.86 1.20
N VAL A 303 13.38 -20.02 2.25
CA VAL A 303 12.41 -18.92 2.34
C VAL A 303 12.67 -17.96 1.18
N ILE A 304 11.60 -17.52 0.53
CA ILE A 304 11.65 -16.56 -0.57
C ILE A 304 11.39 -15.18 0.02
N VAL A 305 12.26 -14.22 -0.30
CA VAL A 305 12.11 -12.85 0.19
C VAL A 305 11.98 -11.89 -0.99
N GLN A 306 11.06 -10.96 -0.87
CA GLN A 306 10.98 -9.79 -1.73
C GLN A 306 11.34 -8.56 -0.89
N ILE A 307 12.30 -7.79 -1.37
CA ILE A 307 12.58 -6.45 -0.85
C ILE A 307 12.03 -5.47 -1.89
N HIS A 308 11.02 -4.69 -1.51
CA HIS A 308 10.38 -3.75 -2.40
C HIS A 308 11.25 -2.50 -2.61
N ASP A 309 11.00 -1.78 -3.71
CA ASP A 309 11.65 -0.50 -4.03
C ASP A 309 13.18 -0.49 -4.19
N VAL A 310 13.78 -1.61 -4.59
CA VAL A 310 15.21 -1.73 -4.89
C VAL A 310 15.49 -1.50 -6.39
N TYR A 311 16.29 -0.48 -6.71
CA TYR A 311 16.66 -0.12 -8.09
C TYR A 311 18.01 -0.67 -8.55
N LEU A 312 18.68 -1.50 -7.72
CA LEU A 312 19.99 -2.07 -8.08
C LEU A 312 19.95 -2.78 -9.44
N PRO A 313 20.98 -2.61 -10.29
CA PRO A 313 22.28 -1.98 -10.03
C PRO A 313 22.34 -0.46 -10.33
N TYR A 314 21.19 0.21 -10.37
CA TYR A 314 21.08 1.66 -10.52
C TYR A 314 20.85 2.34 -9.17
N ASP A 315 20.98 3.67 -9.13
CA ASP A 315 20.46 4.44 -8.01
C ASP A 315 18.94 4.59 -8.11
N TYR A 316 18.31 5.15 -7.07
CA TYR A 316 16.91 5.56 -7.13
C TYR A 316 16.64 6.59 -8.24
N PRO A 317 15.43 6.60 -8.83
CA PRO A 317 15.07 7.54 -9.88
C PRO A 317 15.03 8.98 -9.37
N ASP A 318 15.22 9.94 -10.29
CA ASP A 318 15.22 11.37 -9.95
C ASP A 318 13.95 11.82 -9.21
N ALA A 319 12.79 11.25 -9.58
CA ALA A 319 11.51 11.50 -8.90
C ALA A 319 11.53 11.14 -7.40
N TRP A 320 12.45 10.27 -6.97
CA TRP A 320 12.58 9.79 -5.60
C TRP A 320 13.81 10.35 -4.88
N ARG A 321 14.58 11.24 -5.53
CA ARG A 321 15.84 11.78 -4.97
C ARG A 321 15.66 12.40 -3.58
N ASN A 322 14.52 13.05 -3.33
CA ASN A 322 14.22 13.71 -2.05
C ASN A 322 13.49 12.80 -1.05
N ARG A 323 13.30 11.51 -1.38
CA ARG A 323 12.78 10.53 -0.42
C ARG A 323 13.86 10.05 0.56
N PHE A 324 15.14 10.19 0.20
CA PHE A 324 16.29 9.75 0.99
C PHE A 324 16.19 8.28 1.44
N TYR A 325 15.66 7.43 0.55
CA TYR A 325 15.65 5.98 0.75
C TYR A 325 17.09 5.44 0.78
N SER A 326 17.30 4.35 1.50
CA SER A 326 18.65 3.91 1.88
C SER A 326 18.85 2.40 2.00
N GLU A 327 17.77 1.64 2.08
CA GLU A 327 17.73 0.19 2.20
C GLU A 327 18.49 -0.52 1.07
N GLN A 328 18.38 -0.05 -0.18
CA GLN A 328 19.09 -0.67 -1.29
C GLN A 328 20.61 -0.57 -1.15
N TYR A 329 21.12 0.44 -0.44
CA TYR A 329 22.56 0.62 -0.25
C TYR A 329 23.12 -0.34 0.79
N LEU A 330 22.32 -0.77 1.78
CA LEU A 330 22.68 -1.87 2.68
C LEU A 330 22.82 -3.18 1.88
N LEU A 331 21.82 -3.48 1.04
CA LEU A 331 21.85 -4.62 0.14
C LEU A 331 23.05 -4.56 -0.82
N ALA A 332 23.34 -3.39 -1.40
CA ALA A 332 24.49 -3.19 -2.28
C ALA A 332 25.82 -3.49 -1.56
N CYS A 333 26.00 -2.98 -0.35
CA CYS A 333 27.18 -3.25 0.47
C CYS A 333 27.33 -4.74 0.76
N TYR A 334 26.23 -5.42 1.12
CA TYR A 334 26.21 -6.86 1.35
C TYR A 334 26.68 -7.64 0.11
N LEU A 335 26.10 -7.35 -1.06
CA LEU A 335 26.49 -7.98 -2.33
C LEU A 335 27.96 -7.73 -2.68
N LEU A 336 28.44 -6.49 -2.52
CA LEU A 336 29.83 -6.12 -2.83
C LEU A 336 30.84 -6.75 -1.86
N SER A 337 30.44 -7.03 -0.63
CA SER A 337 31.28 -7.74 0.35
C SER A 337 31.47 -9.23 0.05
N GLY A 338 30.71 -9.77 -0.92
CA GLY A 338 30.73 -11.19 -1.28
C GLY A 338 29.82 -12.07 -0.43
N GLY A 339 28.78 -11.49 0.18
CA GLY A 339 27.82 -12.23 0.98
C GLY A 339 27.08 -13.33 0.19
N ASP A 340 26.81 -14.45 0.86
CA ASP A 340 26.28 -15.69 0.29
C ASP A 340 25.04 -16.23 1.01
N LEU A 341 24.39 -15.42 1.86
CA LEU A 341 23.17 -15.78 2.62
C LEU A 341 21.99 -16.13 1.72
N PHE A 342 21.98 -15.61 0.49
CA PHE A 342 20.89 -15.82 -0.44
C PHE A 342 21.34 -15.83 -1.89
N GLU A 343 20.45 -16.33 -2.70
CA GLU A 343 20.53 -16.32 -4.15
C GLU A 343 19.51 -15.35 -4.74
N ILE A 344 19.91 -14.56 -5.73
CA ILE A 344 18.99 -13.64 -6.43
C ILE A 344 18.13 -14.45 -7.40
N ILE A 345 16.82 -14.21 -7.40
CA ILE A 345 15.87 -14.91 -8.30
C ILE A 345 15.14 -13.98 -9.26
N LEU A 346 14.96 -12.69 -8.95
CA LEU A 346 14.34 -11.73 -9.87
C LEU A 346 14.59 -10.24 -9.46
N PRO A 347 15.46 -9.50 -10.18
CA PRO A 347 15.71 -8.07 -9.94
C PRO A 347 14.94 -7.20 -10.93
N ASN A 348 13.72 -6.77 -10.58
CA ASN A 348 12.81 -6.14 -11.54
C ASN A 348 13.32 -4.79 -12.09
N ALA A 349 14.13 -4.04 -11.35
CA ALA A 349 14.71 -2.80 -11.86
C ALA A 349 15.71 -3.05 -13.01
N LEU A 350 16.53 -4.10 -12.90
CA LEU A 350 17.42 -4.52 -14.00
C LEU A 350 16.61 -5.04 -15.18
N ILE A 351 15.60 -5.88 -14.93
CA ILE A 351 14.74 -6.44 -15.98
C ILE A 351 14.03 -5.31 -16.73
N THR A 352 13.49 -4.31 -16.04
CA THR A 352 12.84 -3.14 -16.62
C THR A 352 13.71 -2.42 -17.66
N GLN A 353 15.03 -2.36 -17.44
CA GLN A 353 15.97 -1.66 -18.32
C GLN A 353 16.57 -2.57 -19.40
N ASP A 354 16.29 -3.87 -19.37
CA ASP A 354 16.84 -4.88 -20.27
C ASP A 354 15.76 -5.36 -21.25
N ASN A 355 15.85 -4.88 -22.49
CA ASN A 355 14.86 -5.18 -23.53
C ASN A 355 14.70 -6.69 -23.78
N GLU A 356 15.75 -7.49 -23.65
CA GLU A 356 15.62 -8.93 -23.86
C GLU A 356 14.82 -9.57 -22.73
N LEU A 357 15.08 -9.19 -21.48
CA LEU A 357 14.38 -9.76 -20.32
C LEU A 357 12.95 -9.26 -20.21
N VAL A 358 12.70 -7.96 -20.32
CA VAL A 358 11.35 -7.40 -20.17
C VAL A 358 10.39 -7.94 -21.24
N ASN A 359 10.89 -8.22 -22.44
CA ASN A 359 10.08 -8.71 -23.55
C ASN A 359 9.76 -10.22 -23.45
N ILE A 360 10.34 -10.97 -22.50
CA ILE A 360 9.99 -12.39 -22.27
C ILE A 360 8.49 -12.54 -21.96
N ILE A 361 7.91 -11.54 -21.30
CA ILE A 361 6.48 -11.49 -20.96
C ILE A 361 5.67 -10.55 -21.85
N ASP A 362 6.13 -10.34 -23.09
CA ASP A 362 5.44 -9.56 -24.13
C ASP A 362 3.97 -9.92 -24.35
N PRO A 363 3.52 -11.19 -24.26
CA PRO A 363 2.10 -11.51 -24.35
C PRO A 363 1.26 -10.73 -23.32
N ILE A 364 1.73 -10.67 -22.07
CA ILE A 364 1.08 -9.91 -20.99
C ILE A 364 1.09 -8.41 -21.31
N TRP A 365 2.23 -7.90 -21.79
CA TRP A 365 2.37 -6.49 -22.15
C TRP A 365 1.43 -6.04 -23.27
N LYS A 366 1.30 -6.83 -24.33
CA LYS A 366 0.39 -6.52 -25.44
C LYS A 366 -1.06 -6.48 -24.96
N GLY A 367 -1.48 -7.46 -24.15
CA GLY A 367 -2.82 -7.45 -23.57
C GLY A 367 -3.05 -6.26 -22.63
N PHE A 368 -2.02 -5.79 -21.93
CA PHE A 368 -2.10 -4.59 -21.08
C PHE A 368 -2.24 -3.32 -21.94
N GLU A 369 -1.43 -3.20 -23.00
CA GLU A 369 -1.50 -2.09 -23.95
C GLU A 369 -2.89 -1.98 -24.60
N GLU A 370 -3.50 -3.10 -25.00
CA GLU A 370 -4.87 -3.17 -25.52
C GLU A 370 -5.92 -2.67 -24.51
N LYS A 371 -5.66 -2.81 -23.21
CA LYS A 371 -6.50 -2.30 -22.12
C LYS A 371 -6.13 -0.88 -21.67
N GLY A 372 -5.18 -0.24 -22.35
CA GLY A 372 -4.70 1.10 -22.03
C GLY A 372 -3.83 1.17 -20.77
N LEU A 373 -3.22 0.05 -20.36
CA LEU A 373 -2.25 -0.02 -19.27
C LEU A 373 -0.83 0.15 -19.81
N SER A 374 -0.03 1.03 -19.21
CA SER A 374 1.37 1.24 -19.60
C SER A 374 2.31 1.25 -18.40
N GLN A 375 2.57 0.07 -17.82
CA GLN A 375 3.41 -0.07 -16.63
C GLN A 375 4.41 -1.23 -16.70
N LYS A 376 5.30 -1.25 -17.70
CA LYS A 376 6.39 -2.26 -17.80
C LYS A 376 7.50 -2.09 -16.74
N ARG A 377 7.31 -1.20 -15.76
CA ARG A 377 8.32 -0.87 -14.74
C ARG A 377 8.20 -1.79 -13.55
N GLY A 378 9.31 -2.02 -12.85
CA GLY A 378 9.37 -2.66 -11.54
C GLY A 378 10.62 -2.34 -10.74
N SER A 379 10.50 -2.45 -9.43
CA SER A 379 11.52 -2.18 -8.41
C SER A 379 11.59 -3.26 -7.32
N SER A 380 10.84 -4.37 -7.45
CA SER A 380 10.99 -5.48 -6.51
C SER A 380 12.27 -6.29 -6.75
N PHE A 381 12.93 -6.68 -5.67
CA PHE A 381 14.13 -7.49 -5.69
C PHE A 381 13.89 -8.79 -4.93
N TRP A 382 13.82 -9.89 -5.68
CA TRP A 382 13.50 -11.20 -5.15
C TRP A 382 14.75 -12.05 -4.95
N LEU A 383 14.80 -12.73 -3.81
CA LEU A 383 15.86 -13.63 -3.41
C LEU A 383 15.31 -14.88 -2.71
N ILE A 384 16.14 -15.91 -2.61
CA ILE A 384 15.86 -17.14 -1.85
C ILE A 384 17.00 -17.43 -0.90
N ILE A 385 16.71 -17.71 0.36
CA ILE A 385 17.72 -17.97 1.40
C ILE A 385 18.45 -19.29 1.13
N ASN A 386 19.78 -19.30 1.31
CA ASN A 386 20.67 -20.43 0.96
C ASN A 386 20.79 -21.53 2.00
#